data_AF-A0A521E0Z4-F1
#
_entry.id   AF-A0A521E0Z4-F1
#
_cell.length_a   1.000
_cell.length_b   1.000
_cell.length_c   1.000
_cell.angle_alpha   90.00
_cell.angle_beta   90.00
_cell.angle_gamma   90.00
#
_symmetry.space_group_name_H-M   'P 1'
#
loop_
_entity.id
_entity.type
_entity.pdbx_description
1 polymer ?
#
loop_
_entity_poly.entity_id
_entity_poly.type
_entity_poly.pdbx_seq_one_letter_code
_entity_poly.pdbx_strand_id
1 'polypeptide(L)'
;MDSNNIPAERGGDKLTLTYLNHRIEALCGHIRDLELMAELPKLMTPKQVCDFVGISESKFYEWKRDGDVPPAIYWSERTVRYDRDDVIAWAESHKVGGAG
;
A
#
# COMPACT_ATOMS: atom_id res chain seq x y z
N MET A 1 17.12 57.02 29.92
CA MET A 1 17.49 56.46 28.61
C MET A 1 18.45 55.35 28.95
N ASP A 2 17.94 54.15 29.11
CA ASP A 2 18.69 53.03 29.66
C ASP A 2 18.30 51.83 28.81
N SER A 3 19.21 51.50 27.91
CA SER A 3 19.09 50.50 26.88
C SER A 3 19.22 49.08 27.44
N ASN A 4 18.47 48.18 26.82
CA ASN A 4 18.87 46.79 26.50
C ASN A 4 19.09 45.80 27.65
N ASN A 5 18.25 44.76 27.71
CA ASN A 5 18.52 43.49 27.03
C ASN A 5 17.63 42.38 27.61
N ILE A 6 16.52 42.04 26.93
CA ILE A 6 15.84 40.76 27.14
C ILE A 6 15.95 39.97 25.83
N PRO A 7 16.82 38.96 25.73
CA PRO A 7 16.72 37.97 24.67
C PRO A 7 16.08 36.71 25.26
N ALA A 8 14.76 36.57 25.09
CA ALA A 8 14.04 35.36 25.48
C ALA A 8 13.08 34.87 24.37
N GLU A 9 13.51 34.96 23.10
CA GLU A 9 12.76 34.46 21.95
C GLU A 9 13.66 33.51 21.16
N ARG A 10 13.85 32.27 21.63
CA ARG A 10 14.55 31.22 20.85
C ARG A 10 14.21 29.76 21.23
N GLY A 11 13.22 29.54 22.10
CA GLY A 11 12.85 28.20 22.60
C GLY A 11 11.65 27.55 21.89
N GLY A 12 10.69 28.34 21.41
CA GLY A 12 9.45 27.82 20.79
C GLY A 12 9.59 27.39 19.33
N ASP A 13 10.57 27.95 18.62
CA ASP A 13 10.78 27.70 17.19
C ASP A 13 11.30 26.28 16.92
N LYS A 14 12.23 25.80 17.75
CA LYS A 14 12.86 24.49 17.55
C LYS A 14 11.89 23.31 17.76
N LEU A 15 11.03 23.38 18.78
CA LEU A 15 10.01 22.35 19.05
C LEU A 15 8.94 22.32 17.94
N THR A 16 8.54 23.50 17.45
CA THR A 16 7.58 23.63 16.35
C THR A 16 8.17 23.08 15.06
N LEU A 17 9.43 23.40 14.75
CA LEU A 17 10.15 22.86 13.59
C LEU A 17 10.28 21.33 13.67
N THR A 18 10.62 20.77 14.83
CA THR A 18 10.69 19.30 15.01
C THR A 18 9.33 18.65 14.76
N TYR A 19 8.25 19.19 15.33
CA TYR A 19 6.91 18.67 15.13
C TYR A 19 6.46 18.74 13.66
N LEU A 20 6.72 19.87 12.99
CA LEU A 20 6.41 20.04 11.58
C LEU A 20 7.19 19.05 10.71
N ASN A 21 8.49 18.84 10.98
CA ASN A 21 9.31 17.87 10.26
C ASN A 21 8.78 16.44 10.42
N HIS A 22 8.43 16.02 11.64
CA HIS A 22 7.86 14.68 11.86
C HIS A 22 6.52 14.49 11.11
N ARG A 23 5.68 15.53 11.07
CA ARG A 23 4.43 15.49 10.30
C ARG A 23 4.68 15.41 8.80
N ILE A 24 5.66 16.15 8.29
CA ILE A 24 6.06 16.09 6.89
C ILE A 24 6.56 14.67 6.56
N GLU A 25 7.42 14.10 7.39
CA GLU A 25 7.93 12.74 7.22
C GLU A 25 6.80 11.70 7.20
N ALA A 26 5.84 11.80 8.13
CA ALA A 26 4.69 10.91 8.19
C ALA A 26 3.79 11.04 6.94
N LEU A 27 3.52 12.27 6.49
CA LEU A 27 2.73 12.52 5.28
C LEU A 27 3.44 12.02 4.02
N CYS A 28 4.75 12.24 3.90
CA CYS A 28 5.56 11.70 2.80
C CYS A 28 5.59 10.16 2.80
N GLY A 29 5.58 9.52 3.98
CA GLY A 29 5.39 8.08 4.10
C GLY A 29 4.07 7.63 3.50
N HIS A 30 2.97 8.26 3.94
CA HIS A 30 1.64 7.91 3.47
C HIS A 30 1.44 8.15 1.97
N ILE A 31 1.99 9.25 1.42
CA ILE A 31 1.95 9.53 -0.02
C ILE A 31 2.67 8.44 -0.81
N ARG A 32 3.86 8.01 -0.38
CA ARG A 32 4.59 6.93 -1.07
C ARG A 32 3.81 5.62 -1.08
N ASP A 33 3.17 5.27 0.04
CA ASP A 33 2.34 4.07 0.11
C ASP A 33 1.14 4.17 -0.84
N LEU A 34 0.50 5.36 -0.92
CA LEU A 34 -0.59 5.62 -1.86
C LEU A 34 -0.15 5.60 -3.32
N GLU A 35 1.04 6.12 -3.64
CA GLU A 35 1.63 6.07 -4.98
C GLU A 35 1.93 4.62 -5.38
N LEU A 36 2.53 3.82 -4.49
CA LEU A 36 2.77 2.40 -4.72
C LEU A 36 1.45 1.64 -4.95
N MET A 37 0.41 1.96 -4.18
CA MET A 37 -0.93 1.41 -4.41
C MET A 37 -1.48 1.89 -5.76
N ALA A 38 -1.29 3.15 -6.16
CA ALA A 38 -1.81 3.69 -7.42
C ALA A 38 -1.17 3.07 -8.67
N GLU A 39 0.11 2.69 -8.61
CA GLU A 39 0.80 2.00 -9.71
C GLU A 39 0.18 0.62 -10.02
N LEU A 40 -0.51 0.00 -9.06
CA LEU A 40 -1.28 -1.22 -9.29
C LEU A 40 -2.68 -0.88 -9.83
N PRO A 41 -3.06 -1.34 -11.04
CA PRO A 41 -4.40 -1.11 -11.56
C PRO A 41 -5.47 -1.62 -10.61
N LYS A 42 -6.49 -0.80 -10.33
CA LYS A 42 -7.62 -1.19 -9.45
C LYS A 42 -8.29 -2.49 -9.91
N LEU A 43 -8.35 -2.70 -11.23
CA LEU A 43 -8.83 -3.94 -11.83
C LEU A 43 -7.68 -4.66 -12.53
N MET A 44 -7.31 -5.80 -11.98
CA MET A 44 -6.17 -6.59 -12.43
C MET A 44 -6.60 -7.67 -13.41
N THR A 45 -5.78 -7.91 -14.42
CA THR A 45 -5.84 -9.11 -15.26
C THR A 45 -5.30 -10.32 -14.49
N PRO A 46 -5.62 -11.57 -14.89
CA PRO A 46 -5.02 -12.76 -14.29
C PRO A 46 -3.49 -12.69 -14.24
N LYS A 47 -2.87 -12.20 -15.33
CA LYS A 47 -1.42 -12.01 -15.41
C LYS A 47 -0.89 -11.07 -14.32
N GLN A 48 -1.54 -9.91 -14.14
CA GLN A 48 -1.13 -8.95 -13.11
C GLN A 48 -1.31 -9.51 -11.70
N VAL A 49 -2.34 -10.34 -11.46
CA VAL A 49 -2.49 -11.04 -10.16
C VAL A 49 -1.32 -12.00 -9.94
N CYS A 50 -0.93 -12.77 -10.96
CA CYS A 50 0.22 -13.67 -10.88
C CYS A 50 1.51 -12.92 -10.58
N ASP A 51 1.75 -11.83 -11.32
CA ASP A 51 2.93 -10.98 -11.17
C ASP A 51 2.97 -10.33 -9.77
N PHE A 52 1.82 -9.91 -9.23
CA PHE A 52 1.71 -9.32 -7.89
C PHE A 52 1.93 -10.33 -6.76
N VAL A 53 1.31 -11.51 -6.84
CA VAL A 53 1.39 -12.56 -5.81
C VAL A 53 2.73 -13.31 -5.88
N GLY A 54 3.43 -13.23 -7.01
CA GLY A 54 4.70 -13.92 -7.23
C GLY A 54 4.55 -15.40 -7.59
N ILE A 55 3.52 -15.75 -8.35
CA ILE A 55 3.25 -17.13 -8.80
C ILE A 55 3.21 -17.23 -10.32
N SER A 56 3.47 -18.43 -10.85
CA SER A 56 3.28 -18.71 -12.28
C SER A 56 1.78 -18.77 -12.66
N GLU A 57 1.44 -18.40 -13.90
CA GLU A 57 0.07 -18.56 -14.43
C GLU A 57 -0.44 -20.00 -14.34
N SER A 58 0.42 -21.01 -14.55
CA SER A 58 0.03 -22.42 -14.42
C SER A 58 -0.48 -22.75 -13.02
N LYS A 59 0.25 -22.33 -11.98
CA LYS A 59 -0.14 -22.48 -10.57
C LYS A 59 -1.42 -21.70 -10.25
N PHE A 60 -1.58 -20.51 -10.82
CA PHE A 60 -2.83 -19.74 -10.67
C PHE A 60 -4.04 -20.49 -11.27
N TYR A 61 -3.90 -21.10 -12.45
CA TYR A 61 -4.99 -21.88 -13.04
C TYR A 61 -5.28 -23.19 -12.32
N GLU A 62 -4.29 -23.81 -11.70
CA GLU A 62 -4.46 -24.94 -10.77
C GLU A 62 -5.34 -24.51 -9.59
N TRP A 63 -4.92 -23.47 -8.85
CA TRP A 63 -5.68 -22.91 -7.73
C TRP A 63 -7.09 -22.46 -8.12
N LYS A 64 -7.25 -21.88 -9.32
CA LYS A 64 -8.55 -21.49 -9.84
C LYS A 64 -9.51 -22.67 -9.99
N ARG A 65 -9.01 -23.86 -10.32
CA ARG A 65 -9.82 -25.08 -10.41
C ARG A 65 -10.21 -25.61 -9.05
N ASP A 66 -9.34 -25.42 -8.06
CA ASP A 66 -9.57 -25.81 -6.67
C ASP A 66 -10.47 -24.80 -5.93
N GLY A 67 -10.76 -23.66 -6.55
CA GLY A 67 -11.57 -22.59 -5.96
C GLY A 67 -10.79 -21.69 -5.00
N ASP A 68 -9.46 -21.83 -4.96
CA ASP A 68 -8.56 -21.09 -4.07
C ASP A 68 -7.94 -19.87 -4.77
N VAL A 69 -8.79 -18.93 -5.16
CA VAL A 69 -8.39 -17.71 -5.87
C VAL A 69 -9.19 -16.52 -5.38
N PRO A 70 -8.68 -15.28 -5.59
CA PRO A 70 -9.46 -14.10 -5.25
C PRO A 70 -10.76 -14.03 -6.05
N PRO A 71 -11.82 -13.39 -5.51
CA PRO A 71 -13.08 -13.17 -6.20
C PRO A 71 -12.89 -12.59 -7.60
N ALA A 72 -13.50 -13.23 -8.59
CA ALA A 72 -13.39 -12.87 -9.99
C ALA A 72 -14.61 -12.05 -10.45
N ILE A 73 -14.35 -10.94 -11.13
CA ILE A 73 -15.36 -10.11 -11.82
C ILE A 73 -15.41 -10.56 -13.28
N TYR A 74 -16.56 -11.09 -13.71
CA TYR A 74 -16.81 -11.50 -15.09
C TYR A 74 -17.68 -10.45 -15.79
N TRP A 75 -17.13 -9.75 -16.78
CA TRP A 75 -17.92 -8.86 -17.66
C TRP A 75 -18.42 -9.59 -18.91
N SER A 76 -17.72 -10.66 -19.29
CA SER A 76 -18.12 -11.59 -20.35
C SER A 76 -17.46 -12.95 -20.10
N GLU A 77 -17.80 -13.95 -20.90
CA GLU A 77 -17.15 -15.26 -20.86
C GLU A 77 -15.62 -15.18 -21.07
N ARG A 78 -15.13 -14.17 -21.81
CA ARG A 78 -13.70 -14.03 -22.16
C ARG A 78 -12.98 -12.97 -21.34
N THR A 79 -13.71 -12.11 -20.62
CA THR A 79 -13.13 -10.98 -19.90
C THR A 79 -13.36 -11.14 -18.41
N VAL A 80 -12.30 -11.55 -17.71
CA VAL A 80 -12.23 -11.62 -16.24
C VAL A 80 -11.29 -10.55 -15.69
N ARG A 81 -11.66 -9.94 -14.56
CA ARG A 81 -10.83 -9.03 -13.77
C ARG A 81 -10.88 -9.42 -12.31
N TYR A 82 -9.90 -8.95 -11.55
CA TYR A 82 -9.85 -9.08 -10.10
C TYR A 82 -9.73 -7.70 -9.50
N ASP A 83 -10.52 -7.39 -8.47
CA ASP A 83 -10.30 -6.16 -7.72
C ASP A 83 -9.01 -6.30 -6.92
N ARG A 84 -8.15 -5.29 -7.02
CA ARG A 84 -6.86 -5.30 -6.33
C ARG A 84 -7.00 -5.49 -4.81
N ASP A 85 -8.01 -4.88 -4.20
CA ASP A 85 -8.15 -4.93 -2.74
C ASP A 85 -8.60 -6.32 -2.30
N ASP A 86 -9.43 -7.00 -3.10
CA ASP A 86 -9.80 -8.41 -2.89
C ASP A 86 -8.60 -9.35 -3.09
N VAL A 87 -7.73 -9.07 -4.07
CA VAL A 87 -6.48 -9.83 -4.30
C VAL A 87 -5.54 -9.69 -3.11
N ILE A 88 -5.39 -8.48 -2.56
CA ILE A 88 -4.58 -8.24 -1.36
C ILE A 88 -5.18 -8.98 -0.16
N ALA A 89 -6.49 -8.84 0.08
CA ALA A 89 -7.16 -9.50 1.19
C ALA A 89 -7.05 -11.03 1.13
N TRP A 90 -7.21 -11.60 -0.07
CA TRP A 90 -6.98 -13.02 -0.31
C TRP A 90 -5.51 -13.40 -0.09
N ALA A 91 -4.54 -12.65 -0.62
CA ALA A 91 -3.13 -12.96 -0.45
C ALA A 91 -2.72 -12.94 1.03
N GLU A 92 -3.22 -11.98 1.81
CA GLU A 92 -2.99 -11.90 3.26
C GLU A 92 -3.57 -13.10 4.01
N SER A 93 -4.76 -13.59 3.64
CA SER A 93 -5.35 -14.77 4.29
C SER A 93 -4.64 -16.09 3.94
N HIS A 94 -3.84 -16.11 2.86
CA HIS A 94 -3.10 -17.28 2.38
C HIS A 94 -1.61 -17.26 2.78
N LYS A 95 -1.18 -16.27 3.58
CA LYS A 95 0.17 -16.28 4.16
C LYS A 95 0.32 -17.42 5.16
N VAL A 96 0.91 -18.52 4.72
CA VAL A 96 1.31 -19.63 5.62
C VAL A 96 2.65 -19.27 6.28
N GLY A 97 2.61 -18.73 7.49
CA GLY A 97 3.76 -18.68 8.41
C GLY A 97 4.65 -17.44 8.32
N GLY A 98 4.34 -16.43 9.14
CA GLY A 98 5.36 -15.65 9.84
C GLY A 98 5.73 -16.31 11.18
N ALA A 99 6.02 -17.60 11.19
CA ALA A 99 6.56 -18.33 12.32
C ALA A 99 7.17 -19.65 11.82
N GLY A 100 8.49 -19.69 11.75
CA GLY A 100 9.34 -20.82 11.44
C GLY A 100 10.77 -20.43 11.71
#